data_AF-A0AAJ6G933-F1
#
_entry.id   AF-A0AAJ6G933-F1
#
_cell.length_a   1.000
_cell.length_b   1.000
_cell.length_c   1.000
_cell.angle_alpha   90.00
_cell.angle_beta   90.00
_cell.angle_gamma   90.00
#
_symmetry.space_group_name_H-M   'P 1'
#
loop_
_entity.id
_entity.type
_entity.pdbx_description
1 polymer ?
#
loop_
_entity_poly.entity_id
_entity_poly.type
_entity_poly.pdbx_seq_one_letter_code
_entity_poly.pdbx_strand_id
1 'polypeptide(L)'
;MTLFEEIKTHTGKRRVYDIIFFAFLSSFIAAIENMFPRPIPYFRIGFSFIIILMVLDSFNLKELLLMIAIKNISVAIVFAYILTPPFYLGITGGIMSVIVMKLMRNFRNIFSLLGVSIAGALVSNLSQAILSQYLFNLPDIKFLILPVLIISLITGSIIGIFTIIFNRE
;
A
#
# COMPACT_ATOMS: atom_id res chain seq x y z
N MET A 1 5.53 -0.52 -26.73
CA MET A 1 5.85 0.41 -25.63
C MET A 1 4.74 0.22 -24.61
N THR A 2 5.02 -0.42 -23.48
CA THR A 2 3.97 -0.71 -22.49
C THR A 2 3.53 0.63 -21.85
N LEU A 3 2.27 0.74 -21.46
CA LEU A 3 1.67 1.96 -20.88
C LEU A 3 2.54 2.57 -19.75
N PHE A 4 3.24 1.73 -18.99
CA PHE A 4 4.15 2.14 -17.92
C PHE A 4 5.47 2.76 -18.38
N GLU A 5 5.97 2.41 -19.57
CA GLU A 5 7.14 3.07 -20.18
C GLU A 5 6.79 4.48 -20.67
N GLU A 6 5.60 4.65 -21.22
CA GLU A 6 5.12 5.96 -21.66
C GLU A 6 4.96 6.92 -20.46
N ILE A 7 4.37 6.44 -19.36
CA ILE A 7 4.21 7.23 -18.13
C ILE A 7 5.57 7.70 -17.57
N LYS A 8 6.65 6.92 -17.70
CA LYS A 8 7.99 7.35 -17.24
C LYS A 8 8.50 8.59 -17.97
N THR A 9 8.08 8.80 -19.21
CA THR A 9 8.49 9.94 -20.03
C THR A 9 7.66 11.19 -19.77
N HIS A 10 6.53 11.07 -19.08
CA HIS A 10 5.67 12.21 -18.76
C HIS A 10 6.34 13.15 -17.77
N THR A 11 6.34 14.43 -18.10
CA THR A 11 6.85 15.52 -17.25
C THR A 11 5.82 16.65 -17.12
N GLY A 12 6.00 17.51 -16.11
CA GLY A 12 5.10 18.64 -15.87
C GLY A 12 3.67 18.23 -15.50
N LYS A 13 2.66 18.82 -16.16
CA LYS A 13 1.23 18.60 -15.84
C LYS A 13 0.78 17.16 -16.06
N ARG A 14 1.28 16.49 -17.11
CA ARG A 14 0.91 15.09 -17.43
C ARG A 14 1.27 14.14 -16.29
N ARG A 15 2.46 14.33 -15.70
CA ARG A 15 2.93 13.53 -14.56
C ARG A 15 2.03 13.68 -13.34
N VAL A 16 1.54 14.89 -13.08
CA VAL A 16 0.60 15.15 -11.98
C VAL A 16 -0.72 14.41 -12.22
N TYR A 17 -1.23 14.41 -13.45
CA TYR A 17 -2.44 13.66 -13.78
C TYR A 17 -2.27 12.16 -13.60
N ASP A 18 -1.11 11.59 -13.96
CA ASP A 18 -0.83 10.17 -13.74
C ASP A 18 -0.88 9.84 -12.24
N ILE A 19 -0.22 10.65 -11.40
CA ILE A 19 -0.19 10.42 -9.95
C ILE A 19 -1.61 10.50 -9.37
N ILE A 20 -2.38 11.50 -9.76
CA ILE A 20 -3.77 11.68 -9.31
C ILE A 20 -4.62 10.49 -9.75
N PHE A 21 -4.51 10.08 -11.01
CA PHE A 21 -5.28 8.96 -11.57
C PHE A 21 -5.01 7.66 -10.81
N PHE A 22 -3.75 7.27 -10.64
CA PHE A 22 -3.41 6.05 -9.90
C PHE A 22 -3.75 6.16 -8.41
N ALA A 23 -3.61 7.34 -7.80
CA ALA A 23 -4.02 7.56 -6.42
C ALA A 23 -5.54 7.35 -6.25
N PHE A 24 -6.37 7.90 -7.15
CA PHE A 24 -7.81 7.69 -7.11
C PHE A 24 -8.21 6.24 -7.39
N LEU A 25 -7.55 5.58 -8.34
CA LEU A 25 -7.77 4.15 -8.60
C LEU A 25 -7.46 3.30 -7.37
N SER A 26 -6.33 3.57 -6.71
CA SER A 26 -5.96 2.92 -5.44
C SER A 26 -6.94 3.27 -4.31
N SER A 27 -7.45 4.50 -4.27
CA SER A 27 -8.47 4.94 -3.29
C SER A 27 -9.77 4.20 -3.47
N PHE A 28 -10.21 4.00 -4.72
CA PHE A 28 -11.45 3.31 -5.05
C PHE A 28 -11.40 1.86 -4.58
N ILE A 29 -10.30 1.14 -4.88
CA ILE A 29 -10.08 -0.22 -4.39
C ILE A 29 -10.05 -0.23 -2.85
N ALA A 30 -9.36 0.72 -2.23
CA ALA A 30 -9.31 0.84 -0.77
C ALA A 30 -10.68 1.17 -0.15
N ALA A 31 -11.55 1.88 -0.86
CA ALA A 31 -12.91 2.16 -0.40
C ALA A 31 -13.76 0.89 -0.44
N ILE A 32 -13.69 0.13 -1.54
CA ILE A 32 -14.35 -1.18 -1.66
C ILE A 32 -13.88 -2.13 -0.54
N GLU A 33 -12.56 -2.20 -0.28
CA GLU A 33 -12.01 -2.97 0.84
C GLU A 33 -12.63 -2.61 2.19
N ASN A 34 -12.87 -1.32 2.44
CA ASN A 34 -13.43 -0.85 3.70
C ASN A 34 -14.93 -1.17 3.86
N MET A 35 -15.62 -1.57 2.79
CA MET A 35 -17.01 -2.03 2.87
C MET A 35 -17.10 -3.47 3.38
N PHE A 36 -16.03 -4.26 3.27
CA PHE A 36 -15.98 -5.62 3.81
C PHE A 36 -15.73 -5.60 5.33
N PRO A 37 -16.35 -6.52 6.09
CA PRO A 37 -16.08 -6.65 7.52
C PRO A 37 -14.60 -6.94 7.74
N ARG A 38 -13.98 -6.19 8.64
CA ARG A 38 -12.55 -6.32 8.92
C ARG A 38 -12.31 -7.57 9.76
N PRO A 39 -11.37 -8.46 9.38
CA PRO A 39 -11.09 -9.67 10.14
C PRO A 39 -10.49 -9.36 11.53
N ILE A 40 -9.76 -8.26 11.64
CA ILE A 40 -9.22 -7.73 12.90
C ILE A 40 -9.55 -6.23 12.93
N PRO A 41 -10.00 -5.67 14.06
CA PRO A 41 -10.19 -4.24 14.21
C PRO A 41 -8.97 -3.48 13.69
N TYR A 42 -9.22 -2.48 12.84
CA TYR A 42 -8.21 -1.58 12.29
C TYR A 42 -7.23 -2.16 11.25
N PHE A 43 -7.20 -3.48 11.02
CA PHE A 43 -6.37 -4.06 9.96
C PHE A 43 -7.06 -3.98 8.60
N ARG A 44 -6.29 -3.59 7.59
CA ARG A 44 -6.72 -3.59 6.18
C ARG A 44 -6.12 -4.77 5.44
N ILE A 45 -6.87 -5.31 4.48
CA ILE A 45 -6.43 -6.44 3.66
C ILE A 45 -5.30 -6.00 2.71
N GLY A 46 -5.38 -4.79 2.17
CA GLY A 46 -4.29 -4.15 1.45
C GLY A 46 -4.32 -4.37 -0.06
N PHE A 47 -5.43 -4.81 -0.67
CA PHE A 47 -5.54 -5.02 -2.12
C PHE A 47 -5.20 -3.78 -2.95
N SER A 48 -5.47 -2.60 -2.41
CA SER A 48 -5.15 -1.30 -2.97
C SER A 48 -3.64 -1.06 -3.19
N PHE A 49 -2.77 -1.90 -2.62
CA PHE A 49 -1.34 -1.91 -2.92
C PHE A 49 -0.98 -2.55 -4.26
N ILE A 50 -1.90 -3.27 -4.92
CA ILE A 50 -1.70 -3.78 -6.29
C ILE A 50 -1.35 -2.61 -7.22
N ILE A 51 -2.13 -1.52 -7.15
CA ILE A 51 -1.88 -0.32 -7.96
C ILE A 51 -0.52 0.32 -7.64
N ILE A 52 -0.16 0.36 -6.36
CA ILE A 52 1.13 0.91 -5.90
C ILE A 52 2.29 0.08 -6.44
N LEU A 53 2.17 -1.26 -6.44
CA LEU A 53 3.16 -2.17 -7.01
C LEU A 53 3.29 -2.02 -8.52
N MET A 54 2.17 -1.87 -9.24
CA MET A 54 2.18 -1.66 -10.69
C MET A 54 3.00 -0.42 -11.07
N VAL A 55 2.84 0.69 -10.34
CA VAL A 55 3.57 1.94 -10.62
C VAL A 55 4.92 2.06 -9.90
N LEU A 56 5.31 1.06 -9.08
CA LEU A 56 6.51 1.11 -8.23
C LEU A 56 7.80 1.39 -9.02
N ASP A 57 7.89 0.82 -10.21
CA ASP A 57 9.04 0.97 -11.11
C ASP A 57 8.98 2.22 -11.98
N SER A 58 7.80 2.82 -12.15
CA SER A 58 7.58 4.00 -12.98
C SER A 58 7.66 5.29 -12.17
N PHE A 59 7.31 5.25 -10.89
CA PHE A 59 7.23 6.41 -10.01
C PHE A 59 8.43 6.50 -9.07
N ASN A 60 8.86 7.73 -8.79
CA ASN A 60 9.87 8.03 -7.78
C ASN A 60 9.28 7.93 -6.37
N LEU A 61 10.13 7.81 -5.35
CA LEU A 61 9.68 7.68 -3.96
C LEU A 61 8.73 8.82 -3.55
N LYS A 62 9.06 10.06 -3.91
CA LYS A 62 8.22 11.24 -3.62
C LYS A 62 6.82 11.13 -4.22
N GLU A 63 6.71 10.60 -5.43
CA GLU A 63 5.42 10.46 -6.14
C GLU A 63 4.58 9.35 -5.54
N LEU A 64 5.21 8.23 -5.14
CA LEU A 64 4.54 7.14 -4.43
C LEU A 64 4.03 7.59 -3.05
N LEU A 65 4.83 8.38 -2.32
CA LEU A 65 4.41 8.96 -1.04
C LEU A 65 3.22 9.91 -1.23
N LEU A 66 3.25 10.77 -2.26
CA LEU A 66 2.11 11.63 -2.60
C LEU A 66 0.86 10.78 -2.92
N MET A 67 1.02 9.73 -3.70
CA MET A 67 -0.05 8.80 -4.07
C MET A 67 -0.69 8.15 -2.83
N ILE A 68 0.12 7.70 -1.86
CA ILE A 68 -0.38 7.15 -0.58
C ILE A 68 -1.12 8.21 0.24
N ALA A 69 -0.61 9.43 0.28
CA ALA A 69 -1.23 10.53 1.03
C ALA A 69 -2.62 10.85 0.45
N ILE A 70 -2.69 11.07 -0.86
CA ILE A 70 -3.96 11.31 -1.58
C ILE A 70 -4.91 10.13 -1.34
N LYS A 71 -4.41 8.89 -1.51
CA LYS A 71 -5.21 7.68 -1.29
C LYS A 71 -5.85 7.65 0.09
N ASN A 72 -5.06 7.78 1.15
CA ASN A 72 -5.58 7.67 2.51
C ASN A 72 -6.49 8.84 2.89
N ILE A 73 -6.18 10.05 2.43
CA ILE A 73 -7.03 11.23 2.64
C ILE A 73 -8.40 11.04 1.96
N SER A 74 -8.41 10.62 0.69
CA SER A 74 -9.64 10.38 -0.06
C SER A 74 -10.54 9.35 0.63
N VAL A 75 -9.97 8.22 1.05
CA VAL A 75 -10.77 7.18 1.73
C VAL A 75 -11.25 7.67 3.10
N ALA A 76 -10.44 8.44 3.83
CA ALA A 76 -10.85 8.98 5.14
C ALA A 76 -11.99 10.00 5.02
N ILE A 77 -12.02 10.79 3.94
CA ILE A 77 -13.14 11.69 3.63
C ILE A 77 -14.42 10.89 3.36
N VAL A 78 -14.35 9.88 2.49
CA VAL A 78 -15.53 9.09 2.07
C VAL A 78 -16.24 8.43 3.25
N PHE A 79 -15.47 7.92 4.22
CA PHE A 79 -16.02 7.23 5.39
C PHE A 79 -16.03 8.11 6.66
N ALA A 80 -15.79 9.42 6.52
CA ALA A 80 -15.81 10.40 7.60
C ALA A 80 -14.96 10.02 8.84
N TYR A 81 -13.77 9.44 8.64
CA TYR A 81 -12.86 9.03 9.71
C TYR A 81 -11.55 9.82 9.76
N ILE A 82 -11.50 11.02 9.18
CA ILE A 82 -10.32 11.90 9.24
C ILE A 82 -9.90 12.13 10.70
N LEU A 83 -8.58 12.08 10.97
CA LEU A 83 -7.98 12.22 12.30
C LEU A 83 -8.40 11.14 13.34
N THR A 84 -8.96 10.02 12.90
CA THR A 84 -9.25 8.87 13.78
C THR A 84 -8.12 7.82 13.70
N PRO A 85 -8.07 6.81 14.60
CA PRO A 85 -7.04 5.77 14.54
C PRO A 85 -6.89 5.11 13.15
N PRO A 86 -7.97 4.69 12.44
CA PRO A 86 -7.88 4.18 11.07
C PRO A 86 -7.13 5.06 10.06
N PHE A 87 -7.15 6.38 10.23
CA PHE A 87 -6.46 7.32 9.35
C PHE A 87 -4.94 7.28 9.59
N TYR A 88 -4.52 7.42 10.84
CA TYR A 88 -3.09 7.39 11.21
C TYR A 88 -2.45 6.03 10.90
N LEU A 89 -3.17 4.94 11.16
CA LEU A 89 -2.73 3.58 10.84
C LEU A 89 -2.54 3.40 9.34
N GLY A 90 -3.51 3.84 8.52
CA GLY A 90 -3.43 3.74 7.06
C GLY A 90 -2.29 4.54 6.43
N ILE A 91 -2.05 5.76 6.91
CA ILE A 91 -0.94 6.60 6.44
C ILE A 91 0.41 5.99 6.82
N THR A 92 0.58 5.64 8.10
CA THR A 92 1.86 5.15 8.61
C THR A 92 2.24 3.82 7.99
N GLY A 93 1.29 2.87 7.91
CA GLY A 93 1.50 1.59 7.23
C GLY A 93 1.80 1.78 5.74
N GLY A 94 1.09 2.68 5.07
CA GLY A 94 1.33 3.05 3.68
C GLY A 94 2.74 3.56 3.41
N ILE A 95 3.16 4.57 4.16
CA ILE A 95 4.46 5.22 4.00
C ILE A 95 5.60 4.22 4.24
N MET A 96 5.54 3.47 5.35
CA MET A 96 6.60 2.50 5.69
C MET A 96 6.70 1.39 4.65
N SER A 97 5.57 0.89 4.17
CA SER A 97 5.50 -0.12 3.12
C SER A 97 6.18 0.36 1.84
N VAL A 98 5.83 1.54 1.32
CA VAL A 98 6.42 2.06 0.08
C VAL A 98 7.91 2.37 0.21
N ILE A 99 8.37 2.85 1.37
CA ILE A 99 9.79 3.06 1.62
C ILE A 99 10.55 1.74 1.48
N VAL A 100 10.09 0.68 2.16
CA VAL A 100 10.75 -0.64 2.10
C VAL A 100 10.67 -1.22 0.70
N MET A 101 9.50 -1.14 0.05
CA MET A 101 9.34 -1.67 -1.31
C MET A 101 10.27 -0.96 -2.30
N LYS A 102 10.40 0.37 -2.20
CA LYS A 102 11.30 1.13 -3.09
C LYS A 102 12.77 0.81 -2.82
N LEU A 103 13.17 0.68 -1.56
CA LEU A 103 14.53 0.28 -1.17
C LEU A 103 14.87 -1.11 -1.69
N MET A 104 14.00 -2.10 -1.47
CA MET A 104 14.21 -3.46 -1.99
C MET A 104 14.24 -3.50 -3.51
N ARG A 105 13.44 -2.64 -4.16
CA ARG A 105 13.43 -2.55 -5.61
C ARG A 105 14.67 -1.90 -6.21
N ASN A 106 15.52 -1.23 -5.43
CA ASN A 106 16.85 -0.83 -5.89
C ASN A 106 17.78 -2.05 -6.07
N PHE A 107 17.52 -3.15 -5.35
CA PHE A 107 18.26 -4.41 -5.43
C PHE A 107 17.53 -5.46 -6.30
N ARG A 108 17.18 -5.08 -7.53
CA ARG A 108 16.35 -5.91 -8.45
C ARG A 108 16.93 -7.29 -8.74
N ASN A 109 18.25 -7.46 -8.64
CA ASN A 109 18.92 -8.73 -8.90
C ASN A 109 18.78 -9.73 -7.73
N ILE A 110 18.36 -9.26 -6.56
CA ILE A 110 18.28 -10.06 -5.33
C ILE A 110 16.82 -10.35 -4.98
N PHE A 111 15.93 -9.36 -5.15
CA PHE A 111 14.53 -9.49 -4.73
C PHE A 111 13.57 -9.58 -5.92
N SER A 112 12.75 -10.63 -5.92
CA SER A 112 11.63 -10.78 -6.84
C SER A 112 10.51 -9.79 -6.52
N LEU A 113 9.66 -9.47 -7.52
CA LEU A 113 8.50 -8.60 -7.32
C LEU A 113 7.55 -9.16 -6.24
N LEU A 114 7.42 -10.49 -6.17
CA LEU A 114 6.66 -11.18 -5.14
C LEU A 114 7.26 -10.96 -3.74
N GLY A 115 8.58 -11.07 -3.59
CA GLY A 115 9.27 -10.78 -2.33
C GLY A 115 9.11 -9.33 -1.88
N VAL A 116 9.18 -8.38 -2.81
CA VAL A 116 8.93 -6.95 -2.56
C VAL A 116 7.49 -6.73 -2.06
N SER A 117 6.50 -7.39 -2.67
CA SER A 117 5.10 -7.33 -2.24
C SER A 117 4.89 -7.87 -0.83
N ILE A 118 5.43 -9.06 -0.53
CA ILE A 118 5.34 -9.67 0.80
C ILE A 118 5.99 -8.78 1.86
N ALA A 119 7.19 -8.27 1.61
CA ALA A 119 7.86 -7.35 2.52
C ALA A 119 7.07 -6.06 2.75
N GLY A 120 6.49 -5.49 1.68
CA GLY A 120 5.61 -4.33 1.77
C GLY A 120 4.37 -4.60 2.64
N ALA A 121 3.71 -5.74 2.46
CA ALA A 121 2.55 -6.14 3.25
C ALA A 121 2.91 -6.33 4.73
N LEU A 122 4.03 -7.03 5.01
CA LEU A 122 4.54 -7.25 6.35
C LEU A 122 4.83 -5.93 7.08
N VAL A 123 5.57 -5.04 6.44
CA VAL A 123 5.97 -3.75 7.04
C VAL A 123 4.75 -2.85 7.28
N SER A 124 3.78 -2.83 6.36
CA SER A 124 2.52 -2.08 6.55
C SER A 124 1.79 -2.58 7.80
N ASN A 125 1.58 -3.89 7.89
CA ASN A 125 0.78 -4.49 8.96
C ASN A 125 1.50 -4.43 10.32
N LEU A 126 2.83 -4.60 10.34
CA LEU A 126 3.63 -4.41 11.54
C LEU A 126 3.61 -2.95 12.01
N SER A 127 3.73 -1.99 11.10
CA SER A 127 3.68 -0.56 11.46
C SER A 127 2.30 -0.18 12.02
N GLN A 128 1.23 -0.74 11.46
CA GLN A 128 -0.13 -0.58 12.01
C GLN A 128 -0.27 -1.23 13.39
N ALA A 129 0.26 -2.44 13.59
CA ALA A 129 0.23 -3.13 14.87
C ALA A 129 0.99 -2.36 15.98
N ILE A 130 2.15 -1.82 15.64
CA ILE A 130 2.97 -1.03 16.57
C ILE A 130 2.23 0.26 16.92
N LEU A 131 1.77 1.01 15.91
CA LEU A 131 1.11 2.29 16.15
C LEU A 131 -0.22 2.12 16.90
N SER A 132 -0.96 1.03 16.66
CA SER A 132 -2.20 0.75 17.38
C SER A 132 -1.97 0.55 18.88
N GLN A 133 -0.91 -0.18 19.25
CA GLN A 133 -0.54 -0.40 20.65
C GLN A 133 -0.08 0.90 21.32
N TYR A 134 0.87 1.61 20.71
CA TYR A 134 1.52 2.77 21.34
C TYR A 134 0.62 4.02 21.43
N LEU A 135 -0.21 4.27 20.41
CA LEU A 135 -1.00 5.51 20.35
C LEU A 135 -2.44 5.34 20.87
N PHE A 136 -2.99 4.13 20.84
CA PHE A 136 -4.42 3.90 21.07
C PHE A 136 -4.72 2.83 22.13
N ASN A 137 -3.70 2.31 22.84
CA ASN A 137 -3.84 1.30 23.91
C ASN A 137 -4.70 0.10 23.50
N LEU A 138 -4.57 -0.32 22.23
CA LEU A 138 -5.23 -1.51 21.67
C LEU A 138 -4.55 -2.80 22.18
N PRO A 139 -5.18 -3.98 22.03
CA PRO A 139 -4.69 -5.24 22.60
C PRO A 139 -3.22 -5.52 22.25
N ASP A 140 -2.54 -6.19 23.19
CA ASP A 140 -1.10 -6.42 23.17
C ASP A 140 -0.58 -6.97 21.84
N ILE A 141 0.45 -6.33 21.30
CA ILE A 141 1.04 -6.66 19.99
C ILE A 141 1.52 -8.11 19.88
N LYS A 142 1.86 -8.73 21.02
CA LYS A 142 2.31 -10.13 21.10
C LYS A 142 1.25 -11.10 20.59
N PHE A 143 -0.03 -10.82 20.82
CA PHE A 143 -1.13 -11.63 20.30
C PHE A 143 -1.44 -11.33 18.84
N LEU A 144 -1.08 -10.14 18.36
CA LEU A 144 -1.33 -9.70 16.98
C LEU A 144 -0.22 -10.11 16.00
N ILE A 145 0.99 -10.38 16.47
CA ILE A 145 2.16 -10.62 15.61
C ILE A 145 1.96 -11.82 14.68
N LEU A 146 1.40 -12.93 15.20
CA LEU A 146 1.20 -14.15 14.43
C LEU A 146 0.09 -13.98 13.37
N PRO A 147 -1.10 -13.44 13.71
CA PRO A 147 -2.10 -13.07 12.70
C PRO A 147 -1.56 -12.11 11.64
N VAL A 148 -0.79 -11.09 12.05
CA VAL A 148 -0.18 -10.11 11.15
C VAL A 148 0.73 -10.77 10.13
N LEU A 149 1.61 -11.68 10.57
CA LEU A 149 2.51 -12.40 9.67
C LEU A 149 1.74 -13.25 8.65
N ILE A 150 0.76 -14.03 9.12
CA ILE A 150 -0.04 -14.91 8.26
C ILE A 150 -0.83 -14.09 7.23
N ILE A 151 -1.53 -13.04 7.66
CA ILE A 151 -2.31 -12.17 6.77
C ILE A 151 -1.38 -11.51 5.75
N SER A 152 -0.24 -10.97 6.18
CA SER A 152 0.71 -10.31 5.29
C SER A 152 1.31 -11.24 4.25
N LEU A 153 1.57 -12.50 4.62
CA LEU A 153 2.06 -13.51 3.68
C LEU A 153 1.01 -13.80 2.61
N ILE A 154 -0.24 -14.00 3.02
CA ILE A 154 -1.36 -14.31 2.12
C ILE A 154 -1.63 -13.11 1.21
N THR A 155 -1.85 -11.92 1.77
CA THR A 155 -2.19 -10.72 1.00
C THR A 155 -1.02 -10.31 0.11
N GLY A 156 0.21 -10.30 0.65
CA GLY A 156 1.41 -9.99 -0.11
C GLY A 156 1.66 -10.96 -1.29
N SER A 157 1.41 -12.25 -1.10
CA SER A 157 1.52 -13.25 -2.18
C SER A 157 0.47 -13.03 -3.26
N ILE A 158 -0.80 -12.84 -2.87
CA ILE A 158 -1.90 -12.59 -3.81
C ILE A 158 -1.59 -11.34 -4.64
N ILE A 159 -1.33 -10.22 -3.99
CA ILE A 159 -1.05 -8.93 -4.63
C ILE A 159 0.19 -9.02 -5.54
N GLY A 160 1.23 -9.73 -5.09
CA GLY A 160 2.45 -9.95 -5.86
C GLY A 160 2.20 -10.76 -7.13
N ILE A 161 1.47 -11.87 -7.03
CA ILE A 161 1.12 -12.74 -8.16
C ILE A 161 0.26 -11.98 -9.17
N PHE A 162 -0.79 -11.28 -8.71
CA PHE A 162 -1.64 -10.47 -9.59
C PHE A 162 -0.84 -9.42 -10.36
N THR A 163 0.10 -8.75 -9.70
CA THR A 163 0.95 -7.76 -10.35
C THR A 163 1.89 -8.40 -11.39
N ILE A 164 2.44 -9.59 -11.09
CA ILE A 164 3.31 -10.32 -12.04
C ILE A 164 2.54 -10.73 -13.29
N ILE A 165 1.32 -11.23 -13.12
CA ILE A 165 0.46 -11.64 -14.24
C ILE A 165 0.15 -10.42 -15.12
N PHE A 166 -0.27 -9.31 -14.50
CA PHE A 166 -0.61 -8.10 -15.25
C PHE A 166 0.58 -7.45 -15.97
N ASN A 167 1.79 -7.53 -15.42
CA ASN A 167 2.99 -7.02 -16.07
C ASN A 167 3.54 -7.93 -17.18
N ARG A 168 3.03 -9.16 -17.32
CA ARG A 168 3.44 -10.11 -18.36
C ARG A 168 2.61 -10.01 -19.63
N GLU A 169 1.45 -9.38 -19.57
CA GLU A 169 0.60 -9.04 -20.72
C GLU A 169 0.97 -7.68 -21.31
#